data_AF-A0A6N6KWG1-F1
#
_entry.id   AF-A0A6N6KWG1-F1
#
_cell.length_a   1.000
_cell.length_b   1.000
_cell.length_c   1.000
_cell.angle_alpha   90.00
_cell.angle_beta   90.00
_cell.angle_gamma   90.00
#
_symmetry.space_group_name_H-M   'P 1'
#
loop_
_entity.id
_entity.type
_entity.pdbx_description
1 polymer ?
#
loop_
_entity_poly.entity_id
_entity_poly.type
_entity_poly.pdbx_seq_one_letter_code
_entity_poly.pdbx_strand_id
1 'polypeptide(L)' 'MLAYVEKLTLKPWEMVEEDVIQLREVDFSDAAILDINQVTGYYAFANRLADGLGLQLEAIHQTESSD' A
#
# COMPACT_ATOMS: atom_id res chain seq x y z
N MET A 1 -1.83 6.21 -10.54
CA MET A 1 -2.11 5.43 -9.31
C MET A 1 -0.86 4.83 -8.68
N LEU A 2 -0.15 3.86 -9.29
CA LEU A 2 0.99 3.19 -8.63
C LEU A 2 2.15 4.14 -8.26
N ALA A 3 2.45 5.14 -9.10
CA ALA A 3 3.46 6.15 -8.78
C ALA A 3 3.15 6.94 -7.49
N TYR A 4 1.87 7.25 -7.24
CA TYR A 4 1.41 7.87 -6.00
C TYR A 4 1.64 6.93 -4.81
N VAL A 5 1.28 5.64 -4.96
CA VAL A 5 1.46 4.61 -3.92
C VAL A 5 2.94 4.42 -3.59
N GLU A 6 3.81 4.37 -4.60
CA GLU A 6 5.25 4.25 -4.44
C GLU A 6 5.82 5.44 -3.67
N LYS A 7 5.49 6.67 -4.08
CA LYS A 7 5.93 7.89 -3.39
C LYS A 7 5.45 7.93 -1.94
N LEU A 8 4.17 7.65 -1.71
CA LEU A 8 3.59 7.63 -0.36
C LEU A 8 4.22 6.55 0.53
N THR A 9 4.68 5.44 -0.06
CA THR A 9 5.34 4.35 0.67
C THR A 9 6.80 4.71 1.02
N LEU A 10 7.57 5.19 0.05
CA LEU A 10 9.01 5.38 0.17
C LEU A 10 9.40 6.75 0.74
N LYS A 11 8.62 7.79 0.43
CA LYS A 11 8.92 9.18 0.76
C LYS A 11 7.66 9.96 1.18
N PRO A 12 6.91 9.50 2.20
CA PRO A 12 5.68 10.17 2.64
C PRO A 12 5.90 11.63 3.07
N TRP A 13 7.11 12.00 3.50
CA TRP A 13 7.47 13.39 3.87
C TRP A 13 7.61 14.34 2.67
N GLU A 14 7.63 13.83 1.43
CA GLU A 14 7.68 14.63 0.20
C GLU A 14 6.31 14.78 -0.48
N MET A 15 5.24 14.26 0.13
CA MET A 15 3.88 14.34 -0.43
C MET A 15 3.40 15.79 -0.48
N VAL A 16 2.86 16.19 -1.62
CA VAL A 16 2.32 17.53 -1.90
C VAL A 16 0.97 17.41 -2.59
N GLU A 17 0.23 18.53 -2.68
CA GLU A 17 -1.10 18.57 -3.29
C GLU A 17 -1.10 18.08 -4.76
N GLU A 18 -0.03 18.39 -5.50
CA GLU A 18 0.14 17.99 -6.90
C GLU A 18 0.05 16.46 -7.10
N ASP A 19 0.48 15.67 -6.12
CA ASP A 19 0.42 14.21 -6.21
C ASP A 19 -1.04 13.71 -6.23
N VAL A 20 -1.92 14.41 -5.51
CA VAL A 20 -3.37 14.14 -5.49
C VAL A 20 -4.03 14.66 -6.77
N ILE A 21 -3.64 15.86 -7.23
CA ILE A 21 -4.15 16.44 -8.48
C ILE A 21 -3.88 15.51 -9.67
N GLN A 22 -2.68 14.94 -9.78
CA GLN A 22 -2.35 13.98 -10.85
C GLN A 22 -3.26 12.74 -10.87
N LEU A 23 -3.81 12.33 -9.73
CA LEU A 23 -4.80 11.25 -9.69
C LEU A 23 -6.18 11.71 -10.19
N ARG A 24 -6.59 12.93 -9.85
CA ARG A 24 -7.84 13.53 -10.36
C ARG A 24 -7.80 13.73 -11.87
N GLU A 25 -6.65 14.12 -12.42
CA GLU A 25 -6.44 14.31 -13.86
C GLU A 25 -6.62 13.03 -14.69
N VAL A 26 -6.50 11.86 -14.05
CA VAL A 26 -6.78 10.55 -14.66
C VAL A 26 -8.11 9.96 -14.18
N ASP A 27 -9.05 10.83 -13.81
CA ASP A 27 -10.45 10.54 -13.47
C ASP A 27 -10.67 9.72 -12.18
N PHE A 28 -9.70 9.67 -11.25
CA PHE A 28 -10.02 9.18 -9.90
C PHE A 28 -10.88 10.19 -9.15
N SER A 29 -11.98 9.72 -8.57
CA SER A 29 -12.77 10.50 -7.63
C SER A 29 -12.01 10.70 -6.31
N ASP A 30 -12.36 11.73 -5.54
CA ASP A 30 -11.77 11.95 -4.22
C ASP A 30 -11.96 10.74 -3.28
N ALA A 31 -13.09 10.03 -3.39
CA ALA A 31 -13.32 8.79 -2.65
C ALA A 31 -12.34 7.69 -3.06
N ALA A 32 -12.09 7.49 -4.36
CA ALA A 32 -11.12 6.51 -4.83
C ALA A 32 -9.68 6.88 -4.43
N ILE A 33 -9.34 8.18 -4.41
CA ILE A 33 -8.04 8.66 -3.94
C ILE A 33 -7.89 8.38 -2.44
N LEU A 34 -8.94 8.59 -1.66
CA LEU A 34 -8.95 8.22 -0.23
C LEU A 34 -8.72 6.72 -0.05
N ASP A 35 -9.39 5.87 -0.82
CA ASP A 35 -9.21 4.41 -0.77
C ASP A 35 -7.76 4.02 -1.10
N ILE A 36 -7.17 4.60 -2.15
CA ILE A 36 -5.76 4.38 -2.53
C ILE A 36 -4.83 4.77 -1.36
N ASN A 37 -5.04 5.93 -0.77
CA ASN A 37 -4.22 6.43 0.35
C ASN A 37 -4.35 5.52 1.58
N GLN A 38 -5.57 5.14 1.96
CA GLN A 38 -5.85 4.30 3.13
C GLN A 38 -5.25 2.91 2.98
N VAL A 39 -5.43 2.26 1.82
CA VAL A 39 -4.84 0.94 1.56
C VAL A 39 -3.32 1.00 1.60
N THR A 40 -2.72 2.03 0.99
CA THR A 40 -1.26 2.24 1.02
C THR A 40 -0.76 2.41 2.46
N GLY A 41 -1.43 3.26 3.25
CA GLY A 41 -1.09 3.50 4.65
C GLY A 41 -1.23 2.25 5.52
N TYR A 42 -2.31 1.46 5.31
CA TYR A 42 -2.54 0.21 6.02
C TYR A 42 -1.40 -0.79 5.78
N TYR A 43 -1.01 -1.02 4.53
CA TYR A 43 0.10 -1.92 4.23
C TYR A 43 1.44 -1.38 4.74
N ALA A 44 1.68 -0.07 4.65
CA ALA A 44 2.89 0.52 5.21
C ALA A 44 2.96 0.35 6.74
N PHE A 45 1.83 0.36 7.45
CA PHE A 45 1.77 0.04 8.88
C PHE A 45 2.00 -1.46 9.13
N ALA A 46 1.26 -2.32 8.45
CA ALA A 46 1.34 -3.77 8.61
C ALA A 46 2.75 -4.30 8.30
N ASN A 47 3.38 -3.84 7.22
CA ASN A 47 4.74 -4.22 6.85
C ASN A 47 5.75 -3.79 7.92
N ARG A 48 5.61 -2.59 8.49
CA ARG A 48 6.49 -2.14 9.58
C ARG A 48 6.34 -2.98 10.85
N LEU A 49 5.13 -3.45 11.16
CA LEU A 49 4.93 -4.39 12.26
C LEU A 49 5.58 -5.74 11.97
N ALA A 50 5.33 -6.30 10.78
CA ALA A 50 5.87 -7.59 10.40
C ALA A 50 7.40 -7.57 10.33
N ASP A 51 7.96 -6.68 9.52
CA ASP A 51 9.40 -6.59 9.30
C ASP A 51 10.13 -6.09 10.55
N GLY A 52 9.55 -5.12 11.26
CA GLY A 52 10.15 -4.54 12.46
C GLY A 52 10.22 -5.50 13.64
N LEU A 53 9.32 -6.49 13.71
CA LEU A 53 9.33 -7.53 14.73
C LEU A 53 9.92 -8.87 14.21
N GLY A 54 10.27 -8.96 12.93
CA GLY A 54 10.77 -10.19 12.31
C GLY A 54 9.72 -11.30 12.21
N LEU A 55 8.45 -10.95 12.02
CA LEU A 55 7.37 -11.93 11.84
C LEU A 55 7.60 -12.74 10.56
N GLN A 56 7.43 -14.05 10.65
CA GLN A 56 7.44 -14.94 9.49
C GLN A 56 6.02 -15.17 9.01
N LEU A 57 5.86 -15.35 7.70
CA LEU A 57 4.59 -15.81 7.14
C LEU A 57 4.28 -17.20 7.69
N GLU A 58 3.03 -17.38 8.09
CA GLU A 58 2.52 -18.72 8.41
C GLU A 58 2.56 -19.58 7.13
N ALA A 59 2.87 -20.86 7.28
CA ALA A 59 2.83 -21.80 6.16
C ALA A 59 1.37 -22.02 5.74
N ILE A 60 0.92 -21.28 4.72
CA ILE A 60 -0.43 -21.42 4.18
C ILE A 60 -0.39 -22.56 3.15
N HIS A 61 -0.83 -23.75 3.57
CA HIS A 61 -1.05 -24.98 2.77
C HIS A 61 0.19 -25.61 2.08
N GLN A 62 0.94 -26.43 2.83
CA GLN A 62 1.66 -27.59 2.28
C GLN A 62 0.90 -28.88 2.63
N THR A 63 -0.36 -28.99 2.20
CA THR A 63 -1.14 -30.21 2.40
C THR A 63 -2.12 -30.46 1.25
N GLU A 64 -1.66 -30.37 0.00
CA GLU A 64 -2.33 -31.04 -1.12
C GLU A 64 -1.28 -31.59 -2.11
N SER A 65 -0.79 -32.80 -1.82
CA SER A 65 -0.41 -33.86 -2.78
C SER A 65 0.48 -34.90 -2.10
N SER A 66 -0.14 -35.80 -1.36
CA SER A 66 0.37 -37.15 -1.16
C SER A 66 -0.85 -38.05 -1.04
N ASP A 67 -0.95 -38.96 -2.00
CA ASP A 67 -2.00 -39.95 -2.32
C ASP A 67 -3.10 -39.51 -3.30
#